data_AF-A0AAD4BXG4-F1
#
_entry.id   AF-A0AAD4BXG4-F1
#
_cell.length_a   1.000
_cell.length_b   1.000
_cell.length_c   1.000
_cell.angle_alpha   90.00
_cell.angle_beta   90.00
_cell.angle_gamma   90.00
#
_symmetry.space_group_name_H-M   'P 1'
#
loop_
_entity.id
_entity.type
_entity.pdbx_description
1 polymer ?
#
loop_
_entity_poly.entity_id
_entity_poly.type
_entity_poly.pdbx_seq_one_letter_code
_entity_poly.pdbx_strand_id
1 'polypeptide(L)'
;MHHALEISEILLNIFHHCYSGLFRDTSTLASLATTCRAFKEPALDVLWEEMRCGSPLARCIPEAFYQLPGKKLYSFSRPLTQSEWDILLSYTHRIRIIVDIYNGLDWESVGTILFNPPTTRPLFPSVQTLHFEYTKETMPLLRLPLQSLVYLDVYFQNQCLLQQSLKSFPNFSNNFRKLRVFVRQLLGVVTFSRIESNYTICRWQNLTSVVCSQFALDAHELVHLSRMPALTKLDFTANTTLPPFDTPLFFANLHDMTLRSESLEPISQLLFQIQLPVITGFTAYIINCPSRRHLPPFWAGFQTASSGDTIKSMWFSQPPSSSNDILRSKAIQLSLEDLRPSMAFSNLRVMYFNLGWSVGLMDSNLLTLISAWPRLERLSINPGWGWNAKGGGVTPNGLLRLLEACPSLSFSALAIDTRGYTERSRSEESPGLISPRPFAIDVLDSVIEVETVPAIAAFFSGIVSCHTLILRAWGDHWQEVHKSVRDAAAQCS
;
A
#
# COMPACT_ATOMS: atom_id res chain seq x y z
N MET A 1 -45.96 -7.97 -0.28
CA MET A 1 -44.52 -7.65 -0.18
C MET A 1 -44.44 -6.33 0.57
N HIS A 2 -43.50 -6.17 1.51
CA HIS A 2 -43.38 -4.88 2.22
C HIS A 2 -42.90 -3.81 1.23
N HIS A 3 -43.44 -2.58 1.28
CA HIS A 3 -43.15 -1.53 0.30
C HIS A 3 -41.65 -1.22 0.16
N ALA A 4 -40.89 -1.33 1.25
CA ALA A 4 -39.43 -1.18 1.22
C ALA A 4 -38.72 -2.18 0.28
N LEU A 5 -39.29 -3.36 0.03
CA LEU A 5 -38.75 -4.37 -0.90
C LEU A 5 -39.20 -4.13 -2.35
N GLU A 6 -39.90 -3.04 -2.62
CA GLU A 6 -40.24 -2.57 -3.98
C GLU A 6 -39.31 -1.42 -4.40
N ILE A 7 -38.50 -0.88 -3.48
CA ILE A 7 -37.55 0.21 -3.73
C ILE A 7 -36.21 -0.39 -4.17
N SER A 8 -35.81 -0.13 -5.41
CA SER A 8 -34.59 -0.70 -6.02
C SER A 8 -33.32 -0.40 -5.23
N GLU A 9 -33.17 0.81 -4.69
CA GLU A 9 -32.01 1.23 -3.91
C GLU A 9 -31.88 0.45 -2.60
N ILE A 10 -33.01 0.12 -1.97
CA ILE A 10 -33.04 -0.69 -0.76
C ILE A 10 -32.65 -2.14 -1.11
N LEU A 11 -33.19 -2.68 -2.20
CA LEU A 11 -32.83 -4.01 -2.68
C LEU A 11 -31.34 -4.12 -3.04
N LEU A 12 -30.77 -3.15 -3.75
CA LEU A 12 -29.34 -3.12 -4.08
C LEU A 12 -28.49 -3.13 -2.81
N ASN A 13 -28.80 -2.31 -1.81
CA ASN A 13 -28.08 -2.32 -0.54
C ASN A 13 -28.16 -3.67 0.18
N ILE A 14 -29.34 -4.28 0.24
CA ILE A 14 -29.52 -5.62 0.84
C ILE A 14 -28.69 -6.66 0.07
N PHE A 15 -28.76 -6.65 -1.26
CA PHE A 15 -28.07 -7.62 -2.10
C PHE A 15 -26.55 -7.45 -2.07
N HIS A 16 -26.04 -6.21 -2.00
CA HIS A 16 -24.63 -5.96 -1.73
C HIS A 16 -24.19 -6.49 -0.36
N HIS A 17 -25.03 -6.37 0.67
CA HIS A 17 -24.75 -6.97 1.97
C HIS A 17 -24.69 -8.50 1.91
N CYS A 18 -25.63 -9.15 1.19
CA CYS A 18 -25.58 -10.61 0.97
C CYS A 18 -24.33 -11.05 0.19
N TYR A 19 -23.79 -10.19 -0.67
CA TYR A 19 -22.57 -10.43 -1.43
C TYR A 19 -21.28 -10.08 -0.65
N SER A 20 -21.39 -9.33 0.45
CA SER A 20 -20.25 -8.88 1.26
C SER A 20 -19.77 -9.97 2.24
N GLY A 21 -18.68 -10.66 1.90
CA GLY A 21 -18.06 -11.69 2.74
C GLY A 21 -16.79 -12.29 2.12
N LEU A 22 -16.03 -13.08 2.90
CA LEU A 22 -14.77 -13.71 2.45
C LEU A 22 -14.98 -14.75 1.34
N PHE A 23 -16.18 -15.32 1.24
CA PHE A 23 -16.60 -16.24 0.18
C PHE A 23 -17.86 -15.66 -0.46
N ARG A 24 -17.67 -14.71 -1.37
CA ARG A 24 -18.75 -14.05 -2.11
C ARG A 24 -19.64 -15.09 -2.79
N ASP A 25 -20.82 -15.33 -2.25
CA ASP A 25 -21.72 -16.36 -2.74
C ASP A 25 -22.60 -15.82 -3.87
N THR A 26 -22.22 -16.14 -5.10
CA THR A 26 -23.00 -15.79 -6.29
C THR A 26 -24.30 -16.59 -6.41
N SER A 27 -24.43 -17.72 -5.69
CA SER A 27 -25.62 -18.58 -5.75
C SER A 27 -26.83 -17.94 -5.07
N THR A 28 -26.60 -17.21 -3.98
CA THR A 28 -27.64 -16.44 -3.29
C THR A 28 -28.22 -15.35 -4.21
N LEU A 29 -27.37 -14.58 -4.90
CA LEU A 29 -27.83 -13.54 -5.84
C LEU A 29 -28.56 -14.13 -7.06
N ALA A 30 -28.07 -15.25 -7.60
CA ALA A 30 -28.76 -15.96 -8.68
C ALA A 30 -30.15 -16.46 -8.23
N SER A 31 -30.26 -16.95 -7.00
CA SER A 31 -31.54 -17.35 -6.41
C SER A 31 -32.46 -16.14 -6.23
N LEU A 32 -31.96 -15.02 -5.71
CA LEU A 32 -32.72 -13.77 -5.58
C LEU A 32 -33.23 -13.27 -6.93
N ALA A 33 -32.40 -13.33 -7.98
CA ALA A 33 -32.79 -12.94 -9.34
C ALA A 33 -33.94 -13.79 -9.92
N THR A 34 -34.10 -15.02 -9.45
CA THR A 34 -35.14 -15.96 -9.91
C THR A 34 -36.40 -15.96 -9.05
N THR A 35 -36.38 -15.33 -7.87
CA THR A 35 -37.52 -15.35 -6.93
C THR A 35 -38.74 -14.57 -7.40
N CYS A 36 -38.58 -13.31 -7.83
CA CYS A 36 -39.68 -12.47 -8.28
C CYS A 36 -39.22 -11.37 -9.25
N ARG A 37 -40.17 -10.76 -9.96
CA ARG A 37 -39.88 -9.71 -10.98
C ARG A 37 -39.23 -8.47 -10.38
N ALA A 38 -39.62 -8.07 -9.17
CA ALA A 38 -39.04 -6.91 -8.49
C ALA A 38 -37.55 -7.11 -8.13
N PHE A 39 -37.17 -8.35 -7.82
CA PHE A 39 -35.81 -8.68 -7.39
C PHE A 39 -34.87 -8.98 -8.56
N LYS A 40 -35.43 -9.38 -9.71
CA LYS A 40 -34.67 -9.82 -10.88
C LYS A 40 -33.60 -8.82 -11.29
N GLU A 41 -33.99 -7.59 -11.63
CA GLU A 41 -33.06 -6.60 -12.16
C GLU A 41 -32.01 -6.16 -11.11
N PRO A 42 -32.38 -5.79 -9.87
CA PRO A 42 -31.39 -5.42 -8.86
C PRO A 42 -30.44 -6.57 -8.49
N ALA A 43 -30.94 -7.82 -8.44
CA ALA A 43 -30.09 -8.97 -8.13
C ALA A 43 -29.11 -9.27 -9.27
N LEU A 44 -29.54 -9.14 -10.52
CA LEU A 44 -28.66 -9.26 -11.68
C LEU A 44 -27.62 -8.13 -11.76
N ASP A 45 -27.99 -6.90 -11.38
CA ASP A 45 -27.05 -5.78 -11.30
C ASP A 45 -25.92 -6.10 -10.34
N VAL A 46 -26.22 -6.56 -9.12
CA VAL A 46 -25.19 -6.92 -8.13
C VAL A 46 -24.42 -8.18 -8.55
N LEU A 47 -25.09 -9.19 -9.12
CA LEU A 47 -24.46 -10.44 -9.54
C LEU A 47 -23.41 -10.21 -10.64
N TRP A 48 -23.70 -9.33 -11.59
CA TRP A 48 -22.85 -9.04 -12.75
C TRP A 48 -21.96 -7.82 -12.58
N GLU A 49 -22.05 -7.07 -11.48
CA GLU A 49 -21.27 -5.84 -11.28
C GLU A 49 -19.75 -6.08 -11.36
N GLU A 50 -19.27 -7.18 -10.77
CA GLU A 50 -17.85 -7.56 -10.77
C GLU A 50 -17.63 -8.87 -11.54
N MET A 51 -16.86 -8.79 -12.62
CA MET A 51 -16.47 -9.93 -13.44
C MET A 51 -15.02 -10.33 -13.16
N ARG A 52 -14.84 -11.54 -12.62
CA ARG A 52 -13.51 -12.08 -12.24
C ARG A 52 -12.85 -12.99 -13.30
N CYS A 53 -13.65 -13.46 -14.25
CA CYS A 53 -13.22 -14.29 -15.35
C CYS A 53 -14.24 -14.24 -16.48
N GLY A 54 -13.86 -14.69 -17.68
CA GLY A 54 -14.75 -14.74 -18.85
C GLY A 54 -15.78 -15.87 -18.82
N SER A 55 -15.67 -16.84 -17.92
CA SER A 55 -16.53 -18.04 -17.88
C SER A 55 -18.04 -17.75 -17.73
N PRO A 56 -18.50 -16.76 -16.94
CA PRO A 56 -19.92 -16.43 -16.85
C PRO A 56 -20.52 -16.02 -18.20
N LEU A 57 -19.78 -15.26 -19.02
CA LEU A 57 -20.20 -14.90 -20.37
C LEU A 57 -20.31 -16.14 -21.26
N ALA A 58 -19.38 -17.08 -21.11
CA ALA A 58 -19.44 -18.36 -21.83
C ALA A 58 -20.68 -19.18 -21.48
N ARG A 59 -21.09 -19.18 -20.20
CA ARG A 59 -22.28 -19.89 -19.73
C ARG A 59 -23.60 -19.29 -20.21
N CYS A 60 -23.61 -18.03 -20.64
CA CYS A 60 -24.81 -17.42 -21.23
C CYS A 60 -25.13 -17.96 -22.63
N ILE A 61 -24.16 -18.55 -23.32
CA ILE A 61 -24.34 -19.07 -24.69
C ILE A 61 -23.69 -20.47 -24.78
N PRO A 62 -24.18 -21.48 -24.03
CA PRO A 62 -23.49 -22.76 -23.89
C PRO A 62 -23.25 -23.48 -25.22
N GLU A 63 -24.08 -23.27 -26.24
CA GLU A 63 -23.92 -23.88 -27.57
C GLU A 63 -22.73 -23.33 -28.37
N ALA A 64 -22.29 -22.10 -28.07
CA ALA A 64 -21.15 -21.47 -28.72
C ALA A 64 -19.81 -21.82 -28.06
N PHE A 65 -19.85 -22.45 -26.87
CA PHE A 65 -18.67 -22.78 -26.08
C PHE A 65 -18.57 -24.28 -25.85
N TYR A 66 -17.34 -24.80 -25.93
CA TYR A 66 -17.04 -26.14 -25.43
C TYR A 66 -16.01 -26.05 -24.32
N GLN A 67 -16.20 -26.88 -23.29
CA GLN A 67 -15.25 -26.97 -22.19
C GLN A 67 -14.05 -27.81 -22.61
N LEU A 68 -12.84 -27.30 -22.41
CA LEU A 68 -11.63 -28.04 -22.72
C LEU A 68 -11.46 -29.23 -21.74
N PRO A 69 -11.14 -30.45 -22.23
CA PRO A 69 -10.96 -31.62 -21.37
C PRO A 69 -9.91 -31.36 -20.28
N GLY A 70 -10.26 -31.60 -19.02
CA GLY A 70 -9.36 -31.44 -17.88
C GLY A 70 -9.10 -29.99 -17.45
N LYS A 71 -9.76 -28.98 -18.04
CA LYS A 71 -9.64 -27.56 -17.67
C LYS A 71 -11.02 -26.92 -17.42
N LYS A 72 -11.07 -25.84 -16.63
CA LYS A 72 -12.27 -24.97 -16.49
C LYS A 72 -12.38 -23.90 -17.60
N LEU A 73 -11.65 -24.09 -18.70
CA LEU A 73 -11.56 -23.15 -19.82
C LEU A 73 -12.65 -23.44 -20.86
N TYR A 74 -13.18 -22.37 -21.45
CA TYR A 74 -14.19 -22.41 -22.51
C TYR A 74 -13.63 -21.82 -23.79
N SER A 75 -13.62 -22.60 -24.88
CA SER A 75 -13.22 -22.11 -26.20
C SER A 75 -14.45 -21.99 -27.10
N PHE A 76 -14.40 -21.06 -28.05
CA PHE A 76 -15.46 -20.89 -29.02
C PHE A 76 -15.40 -22.00 -30.08
N SER A 77 -16.54 -22.64 -30.33
CA SER A 77 -16.70 -23.60 -31.42
C SER A 77 -16.87 -22.89 -32.78
N ARG A 78 -17.40 -21.66 -32.78
CA ARG A 78 -17.71 -20.85 -33.96
C ARG A 78 -17.82 -19.36 -33.60
N PRO A 79 -17.82 -18.45 -34.59
CA PRO A 79 -18.24 -17.07 -34.39
C PRO A 79 -19.66 -16.97 -33.83
N LEU A 80 -19.90 -15.96 -32.98
CA LEU A 80 -21.21 -15.68 -32.40
C LEU A 80 -22.15 -15.02 -33.42
N THR A 81 -23.42 -15.42 -33.39
CA THR A 81 -24.53 -14.80 -34.14
C THR A 81 -24.98 -13.50 -33.47
N GLN A 82 -25.73 -12.66 -34.18
CA GLN A 82 -26.20 -11.37 -33.65
C GLN A 82 -27.08 -11.51 -32.40
N SER A 83 -27.97 -12.51 -32.36
CA SER A 83 -28.83 -12.78 -31.19
C SER A 83 -28.01 -13.19 -29.96
N GLU A 84 -26.95 -13.98 -30.15
CA GLU A 84 -26.01 -14.35 -29.09
C GLU A 84 -25.25 -13.13 -28.57
N TRP A 85 -24.84 -12.21 -29.46
CA TRP A 85 -24.27 -10.92 -29.05
C TRP A 85 -25.24 -10.08 -28.22
N ASP A 86 -26.52 -10.04 -28.60
CA ASP A 86 -27.54 -9.31 -27.84
C ASP A 86 -27.76 -9.92 -26.44
N ILE A 87 -27.64 -11.25 -26.29
CA ILE A 87 -27.64 -11.91 -24.98
C ILE A 87 -26.46 -11.40 -24.13
N LEU A 88 -25.24 -11.38 -24.67
CA LEU A 88 -24.07 -10.88 -23.93
C LEU A 88 -24.26 -9.42 -23.51
N LEU A 89 -24.69 -8.56 -24.43
CA LEU A 89 -24.91 -7.13 -24.16
C LEU A 89 -25.98 -6.91 -23.07
N SER A 90 -26.96 -7.80 -22.93
CA SER A 90 -27.97 -7.73 -21.86
C SER A 90 -27.41 -7.95 -20.45
N TYR A 91 -26.20 -8.51 -20.33
CA TYR A 91 -25.48 -8.68 -19.06
C TYR A 91 -24.28 -7.75 -18.92
N THR A 92 -23.50 -7.57 -19.99
CA THR A 92 -22.21 -6.87 -19.91
C THR A 92 -22.33 -5.37 -19.63
N HIS A 93 -23.49 -4.76 -19.89
CA HIS A 93 -23.75 -3.37 -19.50
C HIS A 93 -23.84 -3.15 -17.98
N ARG A 94 -24.04 -4.22 -17.20
CA ARG A 94 -24.07 -4.19 -15.73
C ARG A 94 -22.67 -4.27 -15.12
N ILE A 95 -21.69 -4.73 -15.89
CA ILE A 95 -20.32 -4.92 -15.43
C ILE A 95 -19.65 -3.56 -15.25
N ARG A 96 -19.22 -3.29 -14.01
CA ARG A 96 -18.50 -2.08 -13.62
C ARG A 96 -17.05 -2.36 -13.25
N ILE A 97 -16.76 -3.58 -12.80
CA ILE A 97 -15.43 -3.98 -12.33
C ILE A 97 -15.02 -5.23 -13.09
N ILE A 98 -13.86 -5.19 -13.75
CA ILE A 98 -13.19 -6.37 -14.31
C ILE A 98 -11.93 -6.60 -13.50
N VAL A 99 -11.83 -7.78 -12.88
CA VAL A 99 -10.65 -8.21 -12.11
C VAL A 99 -10.15 -9.52 -12.71
N ASP A 100 -8.87 -9.65 -13.00
CA ASP A 100 -8.28 -10.94 -13.37
C ASP A 100 -7.49 -11.53 -12.20
N ILE A 101 -8.02 -12.60 -11.62
CA ILE A 101 -7.40 -13.33 -10.51
C ILE A 101 -6.74 -14.65 -10.95
N TYR A 102 -6.81 -15.02 -12.24
CA TYR A 102 -6.35 -16.31 -12.77
C TYR A 102 -5.23 -16.18 -13.81
N ASN A 103 -4.45 -15.10 -13.75
CA ASN A 103 -3.30 -14.84 -14.63
C ASN A 103 -3.64 -14.92 -16.13
N GLY A 104 -4.83 -14.46 -16.54
CA GLY A 104 -5.22 -14.37 -17.95
C GLY A 104 -5.72 -15.65 -18.61
N LEU A 105 -5.61 -16.82 -17.96
CA LEU A 105 -5.91 -18.12 -18.59
C LEU A 105 -7.37 -18.24 -19.05
N ASP A 106 -8.33 -17.76 -18.23
CA ASP A 106 -9.75 -17.74 -18.61
C ASP A 106 -10.05 -16.72 -19.73
N TRP A 107 -9.28 -15.64 -19.82
CA TRP A 107 -9.43 -14.61 -20.85
C TRP A 107 -8.86 -15.03 -22.20
N GLU A 108 -7.84 -15.89 -22.24
CA GLU A 108 -7.27 -16.42 -23.48
C GLU A 108 -8.32 -17.10 -24.36
N SER A 109 -9.16 -17.92 -23.73
CA SER A 109 -10.09 -18.79 -24.45
C SER A 109 -11.35 -18.04 -24.91
N VAL A 110 -11.69 -16.93 -24.24
CA VAL A 110 -12.90 -16.13 -24.50
C VAL A 110 -12.56 -14.78 -25.18
N GLY A 111 -11.32 -14.33 -25.12
CA GLY A 111 -10.93 -12.97 -25.49
C GLY A 111 -10.85 -12.71 -26.99
N THR A 112 -10.37 -13.67 -27.78
CA THR A 112 -10.14 -13.45 -29.22
C THR A 112 -11.41 -13.05 -29.99
N ILE A 113 -12.58 -13.58 -29.59
CA ILE A 113 -13.88 -13.25 -30.19
C ILE A 113 -14.57 -12.11 -29.43
N LEU A 114 -14.49 -12.06 -28.10
CA LEU A 114 -15.12 -10.97 -27.32
C LEU A 114 -14.51 -9.60 -27.59
N PHE A 115 -13.21 -9.53 -27.89
CA PHE A 115 -12.48 -8.27 -28.04
C PHE A 115 -12.43 -7.75 -29.49
N ASN A 116 -12.97 -8.50 -30.45
CA ASN A 116 -13.19 -8.06 -31.84
C ASN A 116 -14.66 -8.25 -32.24
N PRO A 117 -15.62 -7.59 -31.57
CA PRO A 117 -17.03 -7.74 -31.91
C PRO A 117 -17.29 -7.19 -33.33
N PRO A 118 -18.15 -7.83 -34.13
CA PRO A 118 -18.62 -7.28 -35.40
C PRO A 118 -19.57 -6.08 -35.22
N THR A 119 -19.85 -5.69 -33.96
CA THR A 119 -20.81 -4.67 -33.59
C THR A 119 -20.14 -3.33 -33.27
N THR A 120 -20.78 -2.22 -33.63
CA THR A 120 -20.35 -0.86 -33.24
C THR A 120 -20.57 -0.54 -31.75
N ARG A 121 -21.35 -1.37 -31.04
CA ARG A 121 -21.64 -1.18 -29.61
C ARG A 121 -20.47 -1.70 -28.76
N PRO A 122 -19.99 -0.93 -27.76
CA PRO A 122 -18.96 -1.39 -26.86
C PRO A 122 -19.48 -2.56 -26.02
N LEU A 123 -18.71 -3.65 -25.93
CA LEU A 123 -19.10 -4.83 -25.13
C LEU A 123 -19.23 -4.47 -23.65
N PHE A 124 -18.39 -3.57 -23.15
CA PHE A 124 -18.32 -3.19 -21.73
C PHE A 124 -18.50 -1.67 -21.57
N PRO A 125 -19.72 -1.14 -21.74
CA PRO A 125 -19.97 0.31 -21.74
C PRO A 125 -19.79 0.97 -20.36
N SER A 126 -20.05 0.22 -19.29
CA SER A 126 -20.17 0.74 -17.92
C SER A 126 -18.95 0.43 -17.04
N VAL A 127 -17.87 -0.13 -17.59
CA VAL A 127 -16.69 -0.49 -16.81
C VAL A 127 -15.98 0.74 -16.28
N GLN A 128 -15.85 0.80 -14.97
CA GLN A 128 -15.22 1.86 -14.20
C GLN A 128 -13.86 1.44 -13.64
N THR A 129 -13.70 0.15 -13.31
CA THR A 129 -12.45 -0.38 -12.76
C THR A 129 -11.96 -1.56 -13.58
N LEU A 130 -10.71 -1.50 -14.01
CA LEU A 130 -10.03 -2.59 -14.71
C LEU A 130 -8.76 -2.95 -13.94
N HIS A 131 -8.71 -4.17 -13.40
CA HIS A 131 -7.58 -4.71 -12.65
C HIS A 131 -7.15 -6.06 -13.26
N PHE A 132 -5.92 -6.17 -13.74
CA PHE A 132 -5.46 -7.44 -14.33
C PHE A 132 -3.94 -7.55 -14.41
N GLU A 133 -3.47 -8.79 -14.55
CA GLU A 133 -2.09 -9.07 -14.95
C GLU A 133 -1.96 -8.97 -16.47
N TYR A 134 -1.07 -8.10 -16.94
CA TYR A 134 -0.76 -7.94 -18.35
C TYR A 134 0.00 -9.16 -18.87
N THR A 135 -0.66 -9.85 -19.79
CA THR A 135 -0.14 -10.96 -20.57
C THR A 135 -0.49 -10.72 -22.05
N LYS A 136 -0.03 -11.59 -22.96
CA LYS A 136 -0.42 -11.47 -24.38
C LYS A 136 -1.92 -11.67 -24.55
N GLU A 137 -2.52 -12.48 -23.68
CA GLU A 137 -3.90 -12.91 -23.68
C GLU A 137 -4.83 -11.82 -23.13
N THR A 138 -4.40 -11.06 -22.13
CA THR A 138 -5.17 -9.94 -21.56
C THR A 138 -4.92 -8.62 -22.29
N MET A 139 -3.93 -8.54 -23.18
CA MET A 139 -3.61 -7.34 -23.97
C MET A 139 -4.81 -6.69 -24.66
N PRO A 140 -5.76 -7.43 -25.26
CA PRO A 140 -6.92 -6.81 -25.90
C PRO A 140 -7.85 -6.05 -24.94
N LEU A 141 -7.82 -6.33 -23.62
CA LEU A 141 -8.59 -5.56 -22.63
C LEU A 141 -8.20 -4.08 -22.64
N LEU A 142 -6.92 -3.76 -22.88
CA LEU A 142 -6.45 -2.37 -23.01
C LEU A 142 -6.93 -1.70 -24.30
N ARG A 143 -7.33 -2.47 -25.31
CA ARG A 143 -7.82 -1.94 -26.60
C ARG A 143 -9.33 -1.70 -26.61
N LEU A 144 -10.03 -2.11 -25.56
CA LEU A 144 -11.46 -1.91 -25.44
C LEU A 144 -11.80 -0.41 -25.38
N PRO A 145 -12.92 0.03 -26.00
CA PRO A 145 -13.42 1.39 -25.89
C PRO A 145 -14.07 1.65 -24.52
N LEU A 146 -13.24 1.75 -23.48
CA LEU A 146 -13.66 1.89 -22.08
C LEU A 146 -13.95 3.36 -21.74
N GLN A 147 -15.09 3.87 -22.20
CA GLN A 147 -15.47 5.28 -22.04
C GLN A 147 -15.81 5.66 -20.59
N SER A 148 -16.16 4.71 -19.74
CA SER A 148 -16.53 4.94 -18.34
C SER A 148 -15.40 4.68 -17.34
N LEU A 149 -14.18 4.41 -17.82
CA LEU A 149 -13.07 3.99 -16.97
C LEU A 149 -12.63 5.10 -16.00
N VAL A 150 -12.57 4.75 -14.71
CA VAL A 150 -12.14 5.62 -13.62
C VAL A 150 -10.80 5.16 -13.04
N TYR A 151 -10.62 3.85 -12.88
CA TYR A 151 -9.44 3.24 -12.29
C TYR A 151 -8.86 2.12 -13.17
N LEU A 152 -7.58 2.23 -13.48
CA LEU A 152 -6.80 1.22 -14.18
C LEU A 152 -5.68 0.72 -13.28
N ASP A 153 -5.61 -0.58 -13.08
CA ASP A 153 -4.63 -1.27 -12.26
C ASP A 153 -4.02 -2.43 -13.03
N VAL A 154 -2.77 -2.29 -13.48
CA VAL A 154 -2.14 -3.25 -14.39
C VAL A 154 -0.84 -3.78 -13.80
N TYR A 155 -0.74 -5.10 -13.74
CA TYR A 155 0.43 -5.80 -13.22
C TYR A 155 1.20 -6.45 -14.37
N PHE A 156 2.43 -6.04 -14.62
CA PHE A 156 3.27 -6.59 -15.67
C PHE A 156 4.20 -7.66 -15.12
N GLN A 157 4.38 -8.77 -15.83
CA GLN A 157 5.33 -9.81 -15.42
C GLN A 157 6.79 -9.37 -15.46
N ASN A 158 7.12 -8.46 -16.37
CA ASN A 158 8.47 -7.93 -16.55
C ASN A 158 8.44 -6.56 -17.23
N GLN A 159 9.58 -5.87 -17.17
CA GLN A 159 9.76 -4.52 -17.70
C GLN A 159 9.66 -4.44 -19.24
N CYS A 160 10.02 -5.51 -19.95
CA CYS A 160 9.98 -5.54 -21.41
C CYS A 160 8.54 -5.48 -21.95
N LEU A 161 7.62 -6.27 -21.36
CA LEU A 161 6.20 -6.25 -21.71
C LEU A 161 5.58 -4.87 -21.48
N LEU A 162 5.94 -4.23 -20.38
CA LEU A 162 5.52 -2.88 -20.08
C LEU A 162 5.96 -1.90 -21.18
N GLN A 163 7.25 -1.88 -21.53
CA GLN A 163 7.79 -0.98 -22.55
C GLN A 163 7.10 -1.17 -23.91
N GLN A 164 6.80 -2.41 -24.29
CA GLN A 164 6.06 -2.72 -25.51
C GLN A 164 4.60 -2.24 -25.46
N SER A 165 3.98 -2.31 -24.28
CA SER A 165 2.57 -1.98 -24.10
C SER A 165 2.29 -0.48 -24.00
N LEU A 166 3.24 0.35 -23.53
CA LEU A 166 3.01 1.78 -23.24
C LEU A 166 2.43 2.55 -24.43
N LYS A 167 2.96 2.32 -25.63
CA LYS A 167 2.46 2.95 -26.87
C LYS A 167 1.02 2.55 -27.20
N SER A 168 0.58 1.40 -26.69
CA SER A 168 -0.74 0.83 -26.92
C SER A 168 -1.78 1.26 -25.88
N PHE A 169 -1.38 2.00 -24.83
CA PHE A 169 -2.36 2.54 -23.89
C PHE A 169 -3.26 3.54 -24.62
N PRO A 170 -4.59 3.33 -24.60
CA PRO A 170 -5.52 4.20 -25.29
C PRO A 170 -5.63 5.54 -24.56
N ASN A 171 -6.12 6.54 -25.28
CA ASN A 171 -6.58 7.76 -24.62
C ASN A 171 -7.92 7.45 -23.93
N PHE A 172 -7.85 7.13 -22.64
CA PHE A 172 -9.05 6.91 -21.82
C PHE A 172 -9.87 8.20 -21.70
N SER A 173 -11.14 8.04 -21.35
CA SER A 173 -12.06 9.17 -21.27
C SER A 173 -11.66 10.19 -20.20
N ASN A 174 -12.32 11.36 -20.24
CA ASN A 174 -12.17 12.40 -19.23
C ASN A 174 -12.57 11.96 -17.81
N ASN A 175 -13.17 10.77 -17.63
CA ASN A 175 -13.50 10.21 -16.32
C ASN A 175 -12.34 9.44 -15.67
N PHE A 176 -11.23 9.23 -16.38
CA PHE A 176 -10.08 8.52 -15.85
C PHE A 176 -9.43 9.33 -14.71
N ARG A 177 -9.34 8.72 -13.52
CA ARG A 177 -8.89 9.38 -12.27
C ARG A 177 -7.70 8.67 -11.63
N LYS A 178 -7.60 7.35 -11.75
CA LYS A 178 -6.61 6.57 -10.99
C LYS A 178 -5.85 5.66 -11.92
N LEU A 179 -4.53 5.73 -11.85
CA LEU A 179 -3.63 4.85 -12.56
C LEU A 179 -2.74 4.14 -11.55
N ARG A 180 -2.70 2.81 -11.62
CA ARG A 180 -1.72 1.99 -10.94
C ARG A 180 -1.07 1.06 -11.94
N VAL A 181 0.25 1.11 -12.00
CA VAL A 181 1.03 0.19 -12.80
C VAL A 181 2.14 -0.39 -11.96
N PHE A 182 2.19 -1.72 -11.93
CA PHE A 182 3.15 -2.48 -11.16
C PHE A 182 3.90 -3.45 -12.07
N VAL A 183 5.18 -3.70 -11.81
CA VAL A 183 5.96 -4.74 -12.48
C VAL A 183 6.43 -5.77 -11.46
N ARG A 184 6.15 -7.05 -11.72
CA ARG A 184 6.65 -8.18 -10.93
C ARG A 184 8.17 -8.19 -11.00
N GLN A 185 8.81 -8.12 -9.83
CA GLN A 185 10.25 -8.28 -9.70
C GLN A 185 10.57 -9.76 -9.44
N LEU A 186 11.53 -10.30 -10.21
CA LEU A 186 12.19 -11.54 -9.84
C LEU A 186 13.06 -11.26 -8.62
N LEU A 187 13.00 -12.13 -7.62
CA LEU A 187 13.78 -12.02 -6.39
C LEU A 187 15.26 -11.77 -6.71
N GLY A 188 15.83 -10.67 -6.18
CA GLY A 188 17.27 -10.40 -6.23
C GLY A 188 17.76 -9.40 -7.28
N VAL A 189 16.91 -8.89 -8.18
CA VAL A 189 17.28 -7.82 -9.13
C VAL A 189 16.34 -6.64 -8.98
N VAL A 190 16.74 -5.67 -8.15
CA VAL A 190 16.04 -4.39 -8.07
C VAL A 190 16.75 -3.40 -9.00
N THR A 191 16.56 -3.56 -10.31
CA THR A 191 17.00 -2.55 -11.28
C THR A 191 15.83 -1.66 -11.64
N PHE A 192 15.94 -0.37 -11.33
CA PHE A 192 15.06 0.65 -11.90
C PHE A 192 15.53 0.89 -13.34
N SER A 193 15.10 0.07 -14.28
CA SER A 193 15.44 0.34 -15.68
C SER A 193 14.66 1.55 -16.20
N ARG A 194 15.33 2.28 -17.10
CA ARG A 194 14.83 3.47 -17.79
C ARG A 194 13.68 3.10 -18.72
N ILE A 195 12.47 3.04 -18.20
CA ILE A 195 11.29 2.96 -19.06
C ILE A 195 10.80 4.38 -19.28
N GLU A 196 11.25 4.98 -20.38
CA GLU A 196 10.66 6.21 -20.89
C GLU A 196 9.23 5.90 -21.33
N SER A 197 8.30 6.38 -20.54
CA SER A 197 6.85 6.43 -20.75
C SER A 197 6.43 7.06 -22.08
N ASN A 198 7.32 7.81 -22.76
CA ASN A 198 7.08 8.49 -24.03
C ASN A 198 5.78 9.33 -23.98
N TYR A 199 5.63 10.18 -22.95
CA TYR A 199 4.51 11.11 -22.82
C TYR A 199 3.12 10.47 -22.71
N THR A 200 3.03 9.17 -22.39
CA THR A 200 1.74 8.47 -22.31
C THR A 200 0.85 9.10 -21.24
N ILE A 201 1.44 9.49 -20.11
CA ILE A 201 0.71 10.11 -18.99
C ILE A 201 0.18 11.50 -19.37
N CYS A 202 0.87 12.20 -20.27
CA CYS A 202 0.48 13.54 -20.74
C CYS A 202 -0.87 13.56 -21.48
N ARG A 203 -1.39 12.40 -21.90
CA ARG A 203 -2.70 12.29 -22.56
C ARG A 203 -3.87 12.46 -21.59
N TRP A 204 -3.66 12.18 -20.31
CA TRP A 204 -4.72 12.17 -19.30
C TRP A 204 -4.73 13.47 -18.50
N GLN A 205 -5.91 14.07 -18.33
CA GLN A 205 -6.05 15.43 -17.81
C GLN A 205 -6.60 15.52 -16.36
N ASN A 206 -7.23 14.46 -15.87
CA ASN A 206 -7.99 14.50 -14.61
C ASN A 206 -7.49 13.49 -13.56
N LEU A 207 -6.19 13.13 -13.60
CA LEU A 207 -5.66 12.15 -12.67
C LEU A 207 -5.64 12.68 -11.23
N THR A 208 -6.10 11.84 -10.31
CA THR A 208 -6.14 12.07 -8.86
C THR A 208 -5.09 11.24 -8.12
N SER A 209 -4.75 10.07 -8.64
CA SER A 209 -3.78 9.16 -8.06
C SER A 209 -3.00 8.49 -9.17
N VAL A 210 -1.68 8.62 -9.13
CA VAL A 210 -0.75 7.97 -10.06
C VAL A 210 0.23 7.13 -9.25
N VAL A 211 0.21 5.82 -9.45
CA VAL A 211 1.10 4.88 -8.77
C VAL A 211 1.86 4.07 -9.80
N CYS A 212 3.09 4.46 -10.05
CA CYS A 212 3.98 3.91 -11.07
C CYS A 212 5.32 3.55 -10.42
N SER A 213 5.29 2.65 -9.43
CA SER A 213 6.40 2.37 -8.51
C SER A 213 7.70 1.85 -9.14
N GLN A 214 7.67 1.43 -10.40
CA GLN A 214 8.85 0.98 -11.13
C GLN A 214 9.13 1.85 -12.37
N PHE A 215 8.51 3.02 -12.46
CA PHE A 215 8.65 3.94 -13.59
C PHE A 215 9.44 5.18 -13.18
N ALA A 216 10.47 5.49 -13.95
CA ALA A 216 11.03 6.83 -13.93
C ALA A 216 10.15 7.73 -14.82
N LEU A 217 9.55 8.74 -14.22
CA LEU A 217 8.82 9.77 -14.97
C LEU A 217 9.83 10.72 -15.61
N ASP A 218 9.58 11.13 -16.86
CA ASP A 218 10.41 12.11 -17.53
C ASP A 218 10.07 13.55 -17.09
N ALA A 219 10.87 14.52 -17.53
CA ALA A 219 10.69 15.92 -17.18
C ALA A 219 9.33 16.47 -17.65
N HIS A 220 8.86 16.08 -18.83
CA HIS A 220 7.61 16.59 -19.39
C HIS A 220 6.39 16.04 -18.66
N GLU A 221 6.42 14.78 -18.26
CA GLU A 221 5.38 14.15 -17.46
C GLU A 221 5.30 14.73 -16.05
N LEU A 222 6.44 15.01 -15.42
CA LEU A 222 6.46 15.68 -14.12
C LEU A 222 5.91 17.10 -14.21
N VAL A 223 6.27 17.85 -15.24
CA VAL A 223 5.68 19.18 -15.51
C VAL A 223 4.18 19.07 -15.71
N HIS A 224 3.71 18.12 -16.52
CA HIS A 224 2.29 17.88 -16.76
C HIS A 224 1.53 17.54 -15.48
N LEU A 225 2.04 16.60 -14.68
CA LEU A 225 1.44 16.18 -13.42
C LEU A 225 1.43 17.29 -12.37
N SER A 226 2.47 18.13 -12.32
CA SER A 226 2.51 19.28 -11.40
C SER A 226 1.38 20.28 -11.66
N ARG A 227 0.96 20.43 -12.91
CA ARG A 227 -0.13 21.34 -13.30
C ARG A 227 -1.52 20.77 -13.04
N MET A 228 -1.65 19.53 -12.56
CA MET A 228 -2.95 18.90 -12.33
C MET A 228 -3.54 19.31 -10.97
N PRO A 229 -4.69 20.02 -10.95
CA PRO A 229 -5.31 20.44 -9.70
C PRO A 229 -5.95 19.28 -8.94
N ALA A 230 -6.32 18.19 -9.63
CA ALA A 230 -6.98 17.04 -9.01
C ALA A 230 -5.99 16.03 -8.38
N LEU A 231 -4.69 16.18 -8.61
CA LEU A 231 -3.68 15.19 -8.22
C LEU A 231 -3.42 15.24 -6.70
N THR A 232 -3.75 14.13 -6.03
CA THR A 232 -3.64 13.98 -4.57
C THR A 232 -2.59 12.96 -4.15
N LYS A 233 -2.27 12.00 -5.01
CA LYS A 233 -1.30 10.93 -4.75
C LYS A 233 -0.38 10.68 -5.93
N LEU A 234 0.92 10.59 -5.66
CA LEU A 234 1.95 10.37 -6.67
C LEU A 234 3.03 9.41 -6.14
N ASP A 235 3.20 8.25 -6.79
CA ASP A 235 4.25 7.26 -6.51
C ASP A 235 5.00 6.97 -7.81
N PHE A 236 6.33 7.19 -7.79
CA PHE A 236 7.19 6.89 -8.94
C PHE A 236 8.67 6.73 -8.52
N THR A 237 9.49 6.31 -9.47
CA THR A 237 10.94 6.19 -9.28
C THR A 237 11.66 7.49 -9.61
N ALA A 238 12.37 8.07 -8.64
CA ALA A 238 13.24 9.23 -8.83
C ALA A 238 14.57 8.83 -9.49
N ASN A 239 15.03 9.64 -10.44
CA ASN A 239 16.20 9.40 -11.28
C ASN A 239 17.12 10.63 -11.34
N THR A 240 18.44 10.43 -11.35
CA THR A 240 19.46 11.50 -11.44
C THR A 240 19.53 12.19 -12.80
N THR A 241 18.97 11.59 -13.86
CA THR A 241 19.08 12.15 -15.21
C THR A 241 18.04 13.23 -15.51
N LEU A 242 17.23 13.64 -14.55
CA LEU A 242 16.28 14.73 -14.75
C LEU A 242 17.03 16.04 -14.96
N PRO A 243 16.81 16.76 -16.09
CA PRO A 243 17.37 18.09 -16.25
C PRO A 243 16.79 19.03 -15.18
N PRO A 244 17.51 20.10 -14.82
CA PRO A 244 16.96 21.12 -13.96
C PRO A 244 15.72 21.73 -14.61
N PHE A 245 14.64 21.89 -13.85
CA PHE A 245 13.44 22.58 -14.33
C PHE A 245 13.64 24.10 -14.30
N ASP A 246 13.22 24.79 -15.37
CA ASP A 246 13.28 26.27 -15.45
C ASP A 246 12.51 26.95 -14.31
N THR A 247 11.45 26.29 -13.84
CA THR A 247 10.63 26.73 -12.71
C THR A 247 10.38 25.55 -11.77
N PRO A 248 10.34 25.78 -10.44
CA PRO A 248 9.99 24.73 -9.50
C PRO A 248 8.62 24.15 -9.80
N LEU A 249 8.51 22.82 -9.78
CA LEU A 249 7.25 22.11 -10.03
C LEU A 249 6.32 22.25 -8.82
N PHE A 250 5.20 22.91 -9.01
CA PHE A 250 4.25 23.19 -7.93
C PHE A 250 3.11 22.19 -7.91
N PHE A 251 3.06 21.33 -6.89
CA PHE A 251 1.99 20.34 -6.72
C PHE A 251 0.94 20.83 -5.71
N ALA A 252 -0.06 21.55 -6.20
CA ALA A 252 -1.00 22.33 -5.37
C ALA A 252 -1.78 21.50 -4.33
N ASN A 253 -2.25 20.31 -4.70
CA ASN A 253 -3.18 19.49 -3.91
C ASN A 253 -2.61 18.10 -3.55
N LEU A 254 -1.30 17.92 -3.66
CA LEU A 254 -0.68 16.62 -3.43
C LEU A 254 -0.53 16.32 -1.94
N HIS A 255 -1.23 15.28 -1.47
CA HIS A 255 -1.28 14.87 -0.08
C HIS A 255 -0.36 13.69 0.26
N ASP A 256 -0.08 12.83 -0.71
CA ASP A 256 0.75 11.63 -0.55
C ASP A 256 1.77 11.53 -1.70
N MET A 257 3.05 11.54 -1.36
CA MET A 257 4.14 11.37 -2.33
C MET A 257 5.01 10.19 -1.91
N THR A 258 5.23 9.26 -2.83
CA THR A 258 6.18 8.16 -2.68
C THR A 258 7.27 8.27 -3.73
N LEU A 259 8.51 8.46 -3.30
CA LEU A 259 9.68 8.50 -4.17
C LEU A 259 10.52 7.25 -3.95
N ARG A 260 10.78 6.53 -5.03
CA ARG A 260 11.56 5.28 -5.00
C ARG A 260 12.88 5.50 -5.72
N SER A 261 13.99 5.04 -5.18
CA SER A 261 15.28 5.22 -5.87
C SER A 261 16.36 4.27 -5.38
N GLU A 262 17.45 4.13 -6.14
CA GLU A 262 18.58 3.29 -5.74
C GLU A 262 19.33 3.88 -4.54
N SER A 263 19.33 5.21 -4.41
CA SER A 263 19.97 5.97 -3.34
C SER A 263 19.12 7.19 -2.96
N LEU A 264 19.52 7.95 -1.93
CA LEU A 264 18.82 9.19 -1.53
C LEU A 264 19.13 10.40 -2.43
N GLU A 265 20.20 10.34 -3.22
CA GLU A 265 20.67 11.48 -4.03
C GLU A 265 19.64 11.94 -5.07
N PRO A 266 19.00 11.06 -5.87
CA PRO A 266 18.03 11.47 -6.89
C PRO A 266 16.78 12.09 -6.25
N ILE A 267 16.37 11.55 -5.10
CA ILE A 267 15.26 12.06 -4.30
C ILE A 267 15.59 13.48 -3.82
N SER A 268 16.80 13.68 -3.29
CA SER A 268 17.25 14.99 -2.79
C SER A 268 17.26 16.04 -3.90
N GLN A 269 17.82 15.71 -5.07
CA GLN A 269 17.89 16.60 -6.23
C GLN A 269 16.50 17.02 -6.73
N LEU A 270 15.54 16.08 -6.76
CA LEU A 270 14.16 16.38 -7.12
C LEU A 270 13.48 17.28 -6.08
N LEU A 271 13.68 17.02 -4.79
CA LEU A 271 13.07 17.80 -3.71
C LEU A 271 13.42 19.29 -3.80
N PHE A 272 14.65 19.63 -4.20
CA PHE A 272 15.05 21.03 -4.43
C PHE A 272 14.32 21.72 -5.59
N GLN A 273 13.67 20.96 -6.48
CA GLN A 273 13.03 21.47 -7.68
C GLN A 273 11.50 21.40 -7.63
N ILE A 274 10.92 21.01 -6.50
CA ILE A 274 9.46 20.88 -6.35
C ILE A 274 8.95 21.71 -5.16
N GLN A 275 7.65 21.95 -5.14
CA GLN A 275 6.93 22.63 -4.07
C GLN A 275 5.70 21.80 -3.68
N LEU A 276 5.59 21.52 -2.39
CA LEU A 276 4.65 20.60 -1.75
C LEU A 276 3.95 21.29 -0.56
N PRO A 277 3.02 22.23 -0.82
CA PRO A 277 2.42 23.06 0.23
C PRO A 277 1.51 22.28 1.19
N VAL A 278 0.82 21.24 0.72
CA VAL A 278 -0.24 20.52 1.47
C VAL A 278 0.06 19.03 1.69
N ILE A 279 1.33 18.65 1.57
CA ILE A 279 1.77 17.26 1.72
C ILE A 279 1.54 16.76 3.14
N THR A 280 0.93 15.58 3.27
CA THR A 280 0.61 14.98 4.58
C THR A 280 1.37 13.68 4.81
N GLY A 281 1.66 12.94 3.75
CA GLY A 281 2.40 11.69 3.77
C GLY A 281 3.55 11.73 2.77
N PHE A 282 4.76 11.43 3.24
CA PHE A 282 5.92 11.29 2.38
C PHE A 282 6.61 9.95 2.64
N THR A 283 6.91 9.22 1.56
CA THR A 283 7.60 7.94 1.60
C THR A 283 8.82 7.97 0.69
N ALA A 284 10.00 7.74 1.26
CA ALA A 284 11.23 7.44 0.54
C ALA A 284 11.50 5.93 0.59
N TYR A 285 11.49 5.27 -0.56
CA TYR A 285 11.85 3.87 -0.70
C TYR A 285 13.22 3.76 -1.37
N ILE A 286 14.21 3.23 -0.67
CA ILE A 286 15.60 3.20 -1.12
C ILE A 286 16.04 1.75 -1.26
N ILE A 287 16.70 1.38 -2.36
CA ILE A 287 17.18 0.00 -2.53
C ILE A 287 18.45 -0.23 -1.72
N ASN A 288 19.45 0.61 -1.93
CA ASN A 288 20.77 0.44 -1.33
C ASN A 288 20.84 1.15 0.02
N CYS A 289 21.63 0.59 0.95
CA CYS A 289 21.88 1.24 2.23
C CYS A 289 22.47 2.64 2.01
N PRO A 290 21.79 3.72 2.44
CA PRO A 290 22.27 5.07 2.19
C PRO A 290 23.52 5.36 3.04
N SER A 291 24.51 6.00 2.45
CA SER A 291 25.61 6.61 3.22
C SER A 291 25.10 7.82 4.01
N ARG A 292 25.66 8.05 5.21
CA ARG A 292 25.27 9.18 6.09
C ARG A 292 25.31 10.55 5.41
N ARG A 293 26.25 10.75 4.48
CA ARG A 293 26.38 12.01 3.70
C ARG A 293 25.15 12.39 2.86
N HIS A 294 24.26 11.44 2.56
CA HIS A 294 23.09 11.71 1.72
C HIS A 294 21.85 12.12 2.54
N LEU A 295 21.84 11.95 3.87
CA LEU A 295 20.72 12.39 4.71
C LEU A 295 20.60 13.92 4.80
N PRO A 296 21.68 14.70 5.06
CA PRO A 296 21.55 16.15 5.17
C PRO A 296 21.01 16.83 3.90
N PRO A 297 21.49 16.50 2.68
CA PRO A 297 20.92 17.04 1.44
C PRO A 297 19.45 16.66 1.25
N PHE A 298 19.06 15.44 1.63
CA PHE A 298 17.67 15.01 1.58
C PHE A 298 16.79 15.89 2.48
N TRP A 299 17.21 16.10 3.72
CA TRP A 299 16.46 16.91 4.68
C TRP A 299 16.35 18.38 4.24
N ALA A 300 17.45 18.96 3.77
CA ALA A 300 17.46 20.32 3.24
C ALA A 300 16.55 20.46 2.01
N GLY A 301 16.57 19.48 1.10
CA GLY A 301 15.66 19.42 -0.04
C GLY A 301 14.21 19.36 0.40
N PHE A 302 13.88 18.51 1.37
CA PHE A 302 12.52 18.38 1.88
C PHE A 302 12.00 19.66 2.54
N GLN A 303 12.82 20.31 3.36
CA GLN A 303 12.50 21.60 3.99
C GLN A 303 12.36 22.74 2.97
N THR A 304 13.03 22.62 1.82
CA THR A 304 12.84 23.55 0.69
C THR A 304 11.53 23.27 -0.06
N ALA A 305 11.13 22.01 -0.16
CA ALA A 305 9.92 21.59 -0.84
C ALA A 305 8.65 21.85 -0.02
N SER A 306 8.71 21.79 1.32
CA SER A 306 7.55 21.88 2.20
C SER A 306 7.86 22.60 3.52
N SER A 307 6.88 23.33 4.06
CA SER A 307 6.99 23.92 5.40
C SER A 307 7.01 22.88 6.52
N GLY A 308 6.59 21.64 6.24
CA GLY A 308 6.60 20.54 7.20
C GLY A 308 5.43 20.54 8.21
N ASP A 309 4.71 21.66 8.36
CA ASP A 309 3.58 21.77 9.30
C ASP A 309 2.41 20.84 8.97
N THR A 310 2.25 20.51 7.69
CA THR A 310 1.17 19.65 7.18
C THR A 310 1.49 18.16 7.28
N ILE A 311 2.76 17.82 7.53
CA ILE A 311 3.24 16.44 7.55
C ILE A 311 2.71 15.69 8.76
N LYS A 312 2.06 14.57 8.47
CA LYS A 312 1.51 13.62 9.45
C LYS A 312 2.23 12.27 9.39
N SER A 313 2.84 11.92 8.27
CA SER A 313 3.41 10.59 8.05
C SER A 313 4.70 10.66 7.25
N MET A 314 5.78 10.12 7.82
CA MET A 314 7.11 10.04 7.21
C MET A 314 7.61 8.60 7.22
N TRP A 315 7.97 8.10 6.03
CA TRP A 315 8.42 6.72 5.84
C TRP A 315 9.75 6.68 5.10
N PHE A 316 10.75 6.06 5.71
CA PHE A 316 12.01 5.68 5.08
C PHE A 316 12.07 4.17 5.08
N SER A 317 12.10 3.55 3.91
CA SER A 317 12.09 2.10 3.80
C SER A 317 13.17 1.61 2.85
N GLN A 318 14.06 0.78 3.38
CA GLN A 318 15.00 -0.02 2.63
C GLN A 318 14.64 -1.50 2.85
N PRO A 319 14.29 -2.25 1.79
CA PRO A 319 14.06 -3.68 1.91
C PRO A 319 15.37 -4.39 2.29
N PRO A 320 15.31 -5.50 3.05
CA PRO A 320 16.46 -6.37 3.25
C PRO A 320 16.91 -6.93 1.89
N SER A 321 18.05 -6.49 1.37
CA SER A 321 18.62 -7.01 0.13
C SER A 321 19.58 -8.18 0.42
N SER A 322 19.82 -9.04 -0.57
CA SER A 322 20.64 -10.25 -0.42
C SER A 322 22.11 -9.95 -0.04
N SER A 323 22.58 -10.63 1.02
CA SER A 323 23.97 -10.88 1.45
C SER A 323 24.99 -9.73 1.58
N ASN A 324 25.11 -8.79 0.63
CA ASN A 324 26.14 -7.75 0.64
C ASN A 324 25.80 -6.55 1.55
N ASP A 325 24.51 -6.21 1.72
CA ASP A 325 24.10 -5.12 2.62
C ASP A 325 24.25 -5.49 4.11
N ILE A 326 24.16 -6.79 4.45
CA ILE A 326 24.30 -7.30 5.83
C ILE A 326 25.72 -7.03 6.39
N LEU A 327 26.72 -6.91 5.51
CA LEU A 327 28.11 -6.59 5.90
C LEU A 327 28.37 -5.08 5.95
N ARG A 328 27.79 -4.29 5.05
CA ARG A 328 27.92 -2.81 5.06
C ARG A 328 27.08 -2.16 6.17
N SER A 329 25.95 -2.78 6.56
CA SER A 329 24.99 -2.25 7.53
C SER A 329 25.55 -2.03 8.93
N LYS A 330 26.60 -2.77 9.30
CA LYS A 330 27.19 -2.75 10.64
C LYS A 330 28.11 -1.54 10.90
N ALA A 331 28.47 -0.76 9.87
CA ALA A 331 29.44 0.33 10.01
C ALA A 331 28.81 1.68 10.39
N ILE A 332 27.53 1.89 10.08
CA ILE A 332 26.84 3.16 10.35
C ILE A 332 25.84 2.95 11.47
N GLN A 333 25.88 3.83 12.47
CA GLN A 333 24.94 3.87 13.57
C GLN A 333 24.03 5.09 13.44
N LEU A 334 22.72 4.91 13.51
CA LEU A 334 21.72 5.97 13.55
C LEU A 334 21.81 6.70 14.89
N SER A 335 21.95 8.02 14.83
CA SER A 335 22.06 8.91 15.98
C SER A 335 20.95 9.96 16.00
N LEU A 336 20.78 10.65 17.13
CA LEU A 336 19.81 11.74 17.28
C LEU A 336 19.99 12.82 16.19
N GLU A 337 21.24 13.17 15.86
CA GLU A 337 21.54 14.23 14.88
C GLU A 337 21.05 13.88 13.47
N ASP A 338 20.99 12.59 13.11
CA ASP A 338 20.51 12.15 11.79
C ASP A 338 18.98 12.33 11.65
N LEU A 339 18.25 12.32 12.77
CA LEU A 339 16.80 12.51 12.86
C LEU A 339 16.41 13.93 13.30
N ARG A 340 17.36 14.75 13.77
CA ARG A 340 17.10 16.10 14.24
C ARG A 340 16.29 16.96 13.25
N PRO A 341 16.52 16.91 11.92
CA PRO A 341 15.72 17.70 10.98
C PRO A 341 14.23 17.34 10.96
N SER A 342 13.85 16.10 11.32
CA SER A 342 12.44 15.70 11.39
C SER A 342 11.73 16.15 12.67
N MET A 343 12.46 16.71 13.63
CA MET A 343 11.87 17.36 14.81
C MET A 343 11.12 18.65 14.46
N ALA A 344 11.29 19.20 13.25
CA ALA A 344 10.50 20.33 12.78
C ALA A 344 9.00 19.98 12.57
N PHE A 345 8.66 18.71 12.43
CA PHE A 345 7.31 18.26 12.08
C PHE A 345 6.44 18.02 13.33
N SER A 346 5.90 19.10 13.91
CA SER A 346 5.10 19.05 15.15
C SER A 346 3.78 18.28 15.04
N ASN A 347 3.25 18.10 13.81
CA ASN A 347 2.02 17.36 13.53
C ASN A 347 2.24 15.89 13.14
N LEU A 348 3.47 15.39 13.28
CA LEU A 348 3.83 14.02 12.92
C LEU A 348 3.06 13.00 13.78
N ARG A 349 2.40 12.05 13.11
CA ARG A 349 1.63 10.95 13.69
C ARG A 349 2.30 9.60 13.44
N VAL A 350 2.93 9.45 12.28
CA VAL A 350 3.60 8.21 11.89
C VAL A 350 5.04 8.52 11.51
N MET A 351 5.98 7.94 12.25
CA MET A 351 7.39 7.94 11.90
C MET A 351 7.83 6.50 11.69
N TYR A 352 8.17 6.17 10.44
CA TYR A 352 8.69 4.86 10.05
C TYR A 352 10.08 5.03 9.46
N PHE A 353 11.08 4.45 10.09
CA PHE A 353 12.46 4.49 9.63
C PHE A 353 13.00 3.07 9.61
N ASN A 354 13.24 2.50 8.44
CA ASN A 354 13.76 1.14 8.27
C ASN A 354 14.90 1.16 7.27
N LEU A 355 16.11 1.40 7.77
CA LEU A 355 17.34 1.39 6.98
C LEU A 355 18.28 0.32 7.53
N GLY A 356 19.18 -0.18 6.70
CA GLY A 356 20.24 -1.08 7.12
C GLY A 356 21.32 -0.38 7.93
N TRP A 357 20.99 0.52 8.87
CA TRP A 357 21.92 1.10 9.83
C TRP A 357 21.73 0.40 11.17
N SER A 358 22.79 0.27 11.97
CA SER A 358 22.61 -0.02 13.40
C SER A 358 21.96 1.17 14.09
N VAL A 359 21.36 1.00 15.27
CA VAL A 359 20.70 2.09 16.00
C VAL A 359 21.45 2.37 17.30
N GLY A 360 21.79 3.64 17.53
CA GLY A 360 22.48 4.13 18.72
C GLY A 360 21.65 5.13 19.51
N LEU A 361 20.34 4.88 19.60
CA LEU A 361 19.42 5.72 20.34
C LEU A 361 19.30 5.22 21.79
N MET A 362 19.45 6.14 22.73
CA MET A 362 19.24 5.93 24.17
C MET A 362 17.98 6.63 24.66
N ASP A 363 17.61 6.42 25.92
CA ASP A 363 16.44 7.05 26.57
C ASP A 363 16.40 8.58 26.39
N SER A 364 17.53 9.26 26.57
CA SER A 364 17.61 10.72 26.41
C SER A 364 17.38 11.17 24.97
N ASN A 365 17.86 10.41 23.99
CA ASN A 365 17.64 10.70 22.58
C ASN A 365 16.17 10.48 22.22
N LEU A 366 15.57 9.38 22.69
CA LEU A 366 14.17 9.07 22.47
C LEU A 366 13.26 10.14 23.07
N LEU A 367 13.52 10.56 24.31
CA LEU A 367 12.79 11.65 24.99
C LEU A 367 12.88 12.97 24.22
N THR A 368 14.06 13.27 23.66
CA THR A 368 14.26 14.46 22.82
C THR A 368 13.40 14.39 21.56
N LEU A 369 13.37 13.24 20.88
CA LEU A 369 12.59 13.04 19.66
C LEU A 369 11.07 13.15 19.92
N ILE A 370 10.56 12.46 20.94
CA ILE A 370 9.12 12.45 21.21
C ILE A 370 8.61 13.80 21.73
N SER A 371 9.45 14.60 22.39
CA SER A 371 9.08 15.96 22.77
C SER A 371 8.78 16.85 21.57
N ALA A 372 9.38 16.57 20.41
CA ALA A 372 9.12 17.25 19.15
C ALA A 372 7.90 16.68 18.40
N TRP A 373 7.42 15.48 18.75
CA TRP A 373 6.30 14.79 18.09
C TRP A 373 5.15 14.51 19.06
N PRO A 374 4.49 15.54 19.61
CA PRO A 374 3.47 15.37 20.65
C PRO A 374 2.21 14.61 20.19
N ARG A 375 2.00 14.47 18.87
CA ARG A 375 0.83 13.82 18.26
C ARG A 375 1.15 12.42 17.71
N LEU A 376 2.27 11.83 18.12
CA LEU A 376 2.73 10.54 17.59
C LEU A 376 1.74 9.41 17.93
N GLU A 377 1.33 8.67 16.90
CA GLU A 377 0.44 7.52 16.96
C GLU A 377 1.18 6.21 16.67
N ARG A 378 2.23 6.27 15.84
CA ARG A 378 3.07 5.11 15.48
C ARG A 378 4.54 5.48 15.34
N LEU A 379 5.41 4.72 16.00
CA LEU A 379 6.86 4.87 15.90
C LEU A 379 7.51 3.53 15.54
N SER A 380 8.19 3.45 14.39
CA SER A 380 8.92 2.26 13.99
C SER A 380 10.34 2.61 13.59
N ILE A 381 11.33 2.05 14.30
CA ILE A 381 12.75 2.26 14.01
C ILE A 381 13.39 0.88 13.76
N ASN A 382 13.82 0.66 12.52
CA ASN A 382 14.43 -0.55 11.97
C ASN A 382 13.70 -1.87 12.22
N PRO A 383 12.37 -1.96 12.00
CA PRO A 383 11.64 -3.21 12.21
C PRO A 383 12.10 -4.37 11.31
N GLY A 384 12.68 -4.10 10.15
CA GLY A 384 13.19 -5.12 9.23
C GLY A 384 14.67 -5.47 9.39
N TRP A 385 15.44 -4.63 10.09
CA TRP A 385 16.91 -4.78 10.24
C TRP A 385 17.36 -5.02 11.68
N GLY A 386 16.51 -4.74 12.67
CA GLY A 386 16.89 -4.70 14.08
C GLY A 386 17.77 -3.49 14.41
N TRP A 387 18.07 -3.31 15.69
CA TRP A 387 18.92 -2.22 16.18
C TRP A 387 20.39 -2.62 16.22
N ASN A 388 20.70 -3.91 16.40
CA ASN A 388 22.06 -4.44 16.60
C ASN A 388 22.84 -3.64 17.67
N ALA A 389 22.16 -3.28 18.76
CA ALA A 389 22.67 -2.39 19.80
C ALA A 389 23.73 -3.07 20.68
N LYS A 390 25.00 -3.06 20.24
CA LYS A 390 26.11 -3.64 21.01
C LYS A 390 26.50 -2.86 22.27
N GLY A 391 26.03 -1.60 22.40
CA GLY A 391 26.56 -0.62 23.36
C GLY A 391 25.54 0.01 24.32
N GLY A 392 24.34 -0.54 24.43
CA GLY A 392 23.24 0.10 25.18
C GLY A 392 22.13 0.59 24.26
N GLY A 393 20.90 0.61 24.76
CA GLY A 393 19.71 0.96 24.01
C GLY A 393 18.65 1.63 24.89
N VAL A 394 17.41 1.68 24.39
CA VAL A 394 16.28 2.20 25.17
C VAL A 394 15.97 1.24 26.31
N THR A 395 15.93 1.71 27.54
CA THR A 395 15.61 0.87 28.69
C THR A 395 14.09 0.67 28.84
N PRO A 396 13.62 -0.31 29.62
CA PRO A 396 12.21 -0.39 29.98
C PRO A 396 11.68 0.91 30.61
N ASN A 397 12.50 1.62 31.38
CA ASN A 397 12.13 2.92 31.93
C ASN A 397 11.99 3.99 30.84
N GLY A 398 12.91 4.02 29.86
CA GLY A 398 12.79 4.87 28.67
C GLY A 398 11.50 4.63 27.89
N LEU A 399 11.07 3.37 27.78
CA LEU A 399 9.80 3.00 27.16
C LEU A 399 8.59 3.54 27.94
N LEU A 400 8.59 3.47 29.27
CA LEU A 400 7.52 4.07 30.09
C LEU A 400 7.43 5.58 29.87
N ARG A 401 8.57 6.28 29.87
CA ARG A 401 8.64 7.72 29.61
C ARG A 401 8.12 8.08 28.22
N LEU A 402 8.30 7.18 27.24
CA LEU A 402 7.72 7.34 25.92
C LEU A 402 6.20 7.19 25.92
N LEU A 403 5.66 6.22 26.66
CA LEU A 403 4.21 6.05 26.80
C LEU A 403 3.56 7.22 27.57
N GLU A 404 4.27 7.79 28.55
CA GLU A 404 3.85 9.00 29.27
C GLU A 404 3.77 10.22 28.36
N ALA A 405 4.80 10.43 27.53
CA ALA A 405 4.89 11.61 26.68
C ALA A 405 3.99 11.54 25.43
N CYS A 406 3.63 10.34 24.97
CA CYS A 406 2.82 10.14 23.76
C CYS A 406 1.51 9.37 24.06
N PRO A 407 0.46 10.04 24.59
CA PRO A 407 -0.78 9.38 25.01
C PRO A 407 -1.61 8.80 23.85
N SER A 408 -1.32 9.19 22.60
CA SER A 408 -1.99 8.68 21.40
C SER A 408 -1.24 7.50 20.75
N LEU A 409 -0.12 7.06 21.32
CA LEU A 409 0.70 6.02 20.72
C LEU A 409 -0.02 4.66 20.77
N SER A 410 -0.23 4.08 19.59
CA SER A 410 -0.93 2.82 19.39
C SER A 410 -0.01 1.68 18.96
N PHE A 411 1.14 2.01 18.37
CA PHE A 411 2.11 1.04 17.89
C PHE A 411 3.54 1.56 18.07
N SER A 412 4.42 0.74 18.63
CA SER A 412 5.86 0.99 18.58
C SER A 412 6.63 -0.24 18.08
N ALA A 413 7.70 -0.02 17.33
CA ALA A 413 8.69 -1.02 16.97
C ALA A 413 10.09 -0.47 17.27
N LEU A 414 10.69 -0.91 18.37
CA LEU A 414 11.98 -0.45 18.88
C LEU A 414 12.63 -1.55 19.71
N ALA A 415 13.96 -1.64 19.69
CA ALA A 415 14.67 -2.56 20.57
C ALA A 415 14.82 -1.94 21.98
N ILE A 416 14.69 -2.79 23.00
CA ILE A 416 14.91 -2.45 24.40
C ILE A 416 16.13 -3.17 24.96
N ASP A 417 16.90 -2.46 25.77
CA ASP A 417 18.01 -3.01 26.53
C ASP A 417 17.50 -3.54 27.87
N THR A 418 17.46 -4.86 28.00
CA THR A 418 16.94 -5.54 29.20
C THR A 418 18.03 -5.94 30.20
N ARG A 419 19.30 -5.70 29.87
CA ARG A 419 20.45 -6.19 30.66
C ARG A 419 20.46 -5.56 32.04
N GLY A 420 20.57 -6.40 33.07
CA GLY A 420 20.59 -5.95 34.47
C GLY A 420 19.30 -5.28 34.95
N TYR A 421 18.18 -5.39 34.22
CA TYR A 421 16.90 -4.83 34.65
C TYR A 421 16.37 -5.59 35.88
N THR A 422 16.06 -4.86 36.95
CA THR A 422 15.48 -5.40 38.18
C THR A 422 14.21 -4.66 38.57
N GLU A 423 13.20 -5.40 39.03
CA GLU A 423 11.84 -4.93 39.31
C GLU A 423 11.76 -3.78 40.32
N ARG A 424 12.76 -3.66 41.22
CA ARG A 424 12.89 -2.59 42.23
C ARG A 424 13.12 -1.18 41.68
N SER A 425 13.32 -1.03 40.37
CA SER A 425 13.49 0.28 39.72
C SER A 425 12.17 1.01 39.47
N ARG A 426 11.02 0.41 39.78
CA ARG A 426 9.73 1.12 39.89
C ARG A 426 9.76 1.92 41.19
N SER A 427 10.18 3.19 41.13
CA SER A 427 9.95 4.12 42.24
C SER A 427 8.46 4.13 42.57
N GLU A 428 8.10 4.01 43.84
CA GLU A 428 6.73 3.96 44.37
C GLU A 428 5.86 5.20 44.06
N GLU A 429 6.35 6.13 43.22
CA GLU A 429 5.74 7.43 42.93
C GLU A 429 5.07 7.54 41.55
N SER A 430 5.11 6.50 40.71
CA SER A 430 4.44 6.55 39.40
C SER A 430 3.04 5.92 39.48
N PRO A 431 1.95 6.72 39.57
CA PRO A 431 0.60 6.19 39.48
C PRO A 431 0.45 5.42 38.16
N GLY A 432 -0.18 4.25 38.23
CA GLY A 432 -0.27 3.30 37.12
C GLY A 432 -0.49 3.99 35.79
N LEU A 433 0.36 3.69 34.81
CA LEU A 433 0.30 4.29 33.49
C LEU A 433 -0.95 3.79 32.77
N ILE A 434 -2.07 4.47 32.99
CA ILE A 434 -3.33 4.17 32.32
C ILE A 434 -3.25 4.79 30.93
N SER A 435 -2.62 4.09 29.98
CA SER A 435 -2.83 4.41 28.57
C SER A 435 -4.28 4.04 28.23
N PRO A 436 -5.12 4.99 27.77
CA PRO A 436 -6.55 4.76 27.55
C PRO A 436 -6.84 3.95 26.28
N ARG A 437 -5.84 3.34 25.63
CA ARG A 437 -5.96 2.71 24.31
C ARG A 437 -5.19 1.40 24.19
N PRO A 438 -5.63 0.47 23.32
CA PRO A 438 -4.83 -0.70 22.94
C PRO A 438 -3.48 -0.27 22.38
N PHE A 439 -2.42 -0.91 22.86
CA PHE A 439 -1.04 -0.62 22.49
C PHE A 439 -0.36 -1.90 22.00
N ALA A 440 0.28 -1.83 20.84
CA ALA A 440 1.07 -2.92 20.28
C ALA A 440 2.55 -2.54 20.26
N ILE A 441 3.41 -3.43 20.72
CA ILE A 441 4.86 -3.22 20.73
C ILE A 441 5.59 -4.40 20.08
N ASP A 442 6.49 -4.08 19.17
CA ASP A 442 7.48 -4.99 18.61
C ASP A 442 8.85 -4.66 19.20
N VAL A 443 9.39 -5.57 20.01
CA VAL A 443 10.70 -5.38 20.67
C VAL A 443 11.87 -5.81 19.77
N LEU A 444 11.64 -6.17 18.51
CA LEU A 444 12.69 -6.42 17.52
C LEU A 444 13.72 -7.47 17.98
N ASP A 445 15.01 -7.17 17.83
CA ASP A 445 16.17 -7.98 18.22
C ASP A 445 16.61 -7.77 19.68
N SER A 446 15.68 -7.37 20.56
CA SER A 446 15.96 -7.24 21.99
C SER A 446 16.37 -8.58 22.59
N VAL A 447 17.61 -8.63 23.10
CA VAL A 447 18.12 -9.78 23.84
C VAL A 447 17.62 -9.70 25.28
N ILE A 448 17.20 -10.84 25.82
CA ILE A 448 16.79 -10.99 27.21
C ILE A 448 17.59 -12.10 27.88
N GLU A 449 18.18 -11.76 29.02
CA GLU A 449 18.94 -12.67 29.88
C GLU A 449 17.95 -13.48 30.74
N VAL A 450 18.27 -14.74 31.04
CA VAL A 450 17.36 -15.63 31.77
C VAL A 450 16.99 -15.03 33.14
N GLU A 451 17.95 -14.37 33.77
CA GLU A 451 17.84 -13.74 35.07
C GLU A 451 16.88 -12.53 35.07
N THR A 452 16.71 -11.86 33.92
CA THR A 452 15.86 -10.66 33.79
C THR A 452 14.45 -10.97 33.28
N VAL A 453 14.19 -12.20 32.82
CA VAL A 453 12.87 -12.65 32.34
C VAL A 453 11.73 -12.32 33.32
N PRO A 454 11.81 -12.64 34.63
CA PRO A 454 10.71 -12.37 35.55
C PRO A 454 10.42 -10.87 35.70
N ALA A 455 11.48 -10.05 35.78
CA ALA A 455 11.35 -8.60 35.93
C ALA A 455 10.75 -7.94 34.68
N ILE A 456 11.16 -8.38 33.48
CA ILE A 456 10.61 -7.88 32.21
C ILE A 456 9.16 -8.36 31.99
N ALA A 457 8.85 -9.59 32.40
CA ALA A 457 7.48 -10.11 32.39
C ALA A 457 6.56 -9.30 33.30
N ALA A 458 7.01 -8.99 34.52
CA ALA A 458 6.28 -8.11 35.45
C ALA A 458 6.13 -6.69 34.89
N PHE A 459 7.17 -6.14 34.26
CA PHE A 459 7.13 -4.84 33.61
C PHE A 459 6.04 -4.75 32.53
N PHE A 460 6.03 -5.67 31.56
CA PHE A 460 5.02 -5.66 30.49
C PHE A 460 3.63 -5.99 31.02
N SER A 461 3.51 -6.91 31.99
CA SER A 461 2.24 -7.20 32.67
C SER A 461 1.70 -5.97 33.42
N GLY A 462 2.57 -5.14 33.99
CA GLY A 462 2.22 -3.89 34.63
C GLY A 462 1.76 -2.79 33.66
N ILE A 463 1.98 -2.94 32.36
CA ILE A 463 1.44 -2.08 31.29
C ILE A 463 0.06 -2.60 30.82
N VAL A 464 -0.19 -3.90 30.97
CA VAL A 464 -1.40 -4.61 30.50
C VAL A 464 -2.65 -4.27 31.33
N SER A 465 -2.51 -3.67 32.50
CA SER A 465 -3.60 -3.42 33.47
C SER A 465 -4.72 -2.46 33.00
N CYS A 466 -4.83 -2.19 31.70
CA CYS A 466 -5.95 -1.43 31.14
C CYS A 466 -6.40 -1.83 29.73
N HIS A 467 -5.58 -2.43 28.85
CA HIS A 467 -5.99 -2.78 27.47
C HIS A 467 -5.10 -3.89 26.84
N THR A 468 -5.57 -4.51 25.75
CA THR A 468 -4.87 -5.56 24.96
C THR A 468 -3.47 -5.10 24.51
N LEU A 469 -2.42 -5.51 25.25
CA LEU A 469 -1.04 -5.39 24.81
C LEU A 469 -0.75 -6.47 23.76
N ILE A 470 -0.36 -6.07 22.55
CA ILE A 470 0.16 -7.01 21.55
C ILE A 470 1.68 -6.90 21.55
N LEU A 471 2.34 -7.76 22.32
CA LEU A 471 3.79 -7.91 22.30
C LEU A 471 4.19 -8.79 21.12
N ARG A 472 5.16 -8.35 20.33
CA ARG A 472 5.87 -9.15 19.32
C ARG A 472 7.35 -9.13 19.65
N ALA A 473 7.93 -10.32 19.73
CA ALA A 473 9.34 -10.51 20.04
C ALA A 473 9.84 -11.80 19.37
N TRP A 474 11.14 -11.89 19.15
CA TRP A 474 11.80 -13.09 18.62
C TRP A 474 12.84 -13.59 19.60
N GLY A 475 12.87 -14.90 19.86
CA GLY A 475 13.82 -15.57 20.77
C GLY A 475 13.14 -16.43 21.84
N ASP A 476 13.84 -17.47 22.29
CA ASP A 476 13.26 -18.51 23.15
C ASP A 476 12.80 -17.97 24.52
N HIS A 477 13.57 -17.07 25.13
CA HIS A 477 13.26 -16.49 26.43
C HIS A 477 12.06 -15.50 26.40
N TRP A 478 11.68 -14.98 25.23
CA TRP A 478 10.48 -14.14 25.11
C TRP A 478 9.18 -14.94 25.26
N GLN A 479 9.21 -16.27 25.10
CA GLN A 479 8.02 -17.11 25.25
C GLN A 479 7.44 -17.04 26.67
N GLU A 480 8.29 -16.99 27.69
CA GLU A 480 7.88 -16.86 29.09
C GLU A 480 7.26 -15.48 29.37
N VAL A 481 7.85 -14.42 28.80
CA VAL A 481 7.28 -13.06 28.86
C VAL A 481 5.91 -13.01 28.18
N HIS A 482 5.77 -13.58 26.97
CA HIS A 482 4.49 -13.67 26.27
C HIS A 482 3.43 -14.45 27.05
N LYS A 483 3.83 -15.50 27.78
CA LYS A 483 2.91 -16.26 28.63
C LYS A 483 2.45 -15.39 29.80
N SER A 484 3.37 -14.77 30.54
CA SER A 484 3.03 -13.92 31.68
C SER A 484 2.14 -12.74 31.30
N VAL A 485 2.41 -12.08 30.16
CA VAL A 485 1.57 -10.99 29.62
C VAL A 485 0.16 -11.47 29.27
N ARG A 486 0.03 -12.67 28.68
CA ARG A 486 -1.28 -13.28 28.38
C ARG A 486 -2.04 -13.67 29.64
N ASP A 487 -1.36 -14.25 30.62
CA ASP A 487 -1.95 -14.65 31.90
C ASP A 487 -2.44 -13.41 32.67
N ALA A 488 -1.66 -12.33 32.68
CA ALA A 488 -2.06 -11.05 33.27
C ALA A 488 -3.26 -10.42 32.53
N ALA A 489 -3.29 -10.49 31.20
CA ALA A 489 -4.43 -10.02 30.41
C ALA A 489 -5.72 -10.81 30.71
N ALA A 490 -5.62 -12.13 30.89
CA ALA A 490 -6.75 -13.00 31.22
C ALA A 490 -7.28 -12.79 32.65
N GLN A 491 -6.46 -12.28 33.57
CA GLN A 491 -6.90 -11.92 34.92
C GLN A 491 -7.63 -10.57 34.99
N CYS A 492 -7.45 -9.71 33.97
CA CYS A 492 -8.07 -8.39 33.89
C CYS A 492 -9.40 -8.38 33.08
N SER A 493 -9.69 -9.44 32.32
CA SER A 493 -10.94 -9.67 31.58
C SER A 493 -11.96 -10.42 32.41
#